data_AF-A0A2H0NMI2-F1
#
_entry.id   AF-A0A2H0NMI2-F1
#
_cell.length_a   1.000
_cell.length_b   1.000
_cell.length_c   1.000
_cell.angle_alpha   90.00
_cell.angle_beta   90.00
_cell.angle_gamma   90.00
#
_symmetry.space_group_name_H-M   'P 1'
#
loop_
_entity.id
_entity.type
_entity.pdbx_description
1 polymer ?
#
loop_
_entity_poly.entity_id
_entity_poly.type
_entity_poly.pdbx_seq_one_letter_code
_entity_poly.pdbx_strand_id
1 'polypeptide(L)'
;MEQSDLLQLKREVLDQGPEAALPCNLSDNWLGMLARDIEMLQEETNSDHSYLSAPLTIIVQLSLGKSGQSEGSISVEELIEYLQYLQIEIVLEIARRNSDINIVPATMETIFTNRGAMRTFTSGQ
;
A
#
# COMPACT_ATOMS: atom_id res chain seq x y z
N MET A 1 20.81 4.57 1.29
CA MET A 1 19.67 4.18 0.42
C MET A 1 18.84 5.43 0.18
N GLU A 2 18.27 5.62 -1.00
CA GLU A 2 17.50 6.82 -1.33
C GLU A 2 16.04 6.67 -0.88
N GLN A 3 15.59 7.58 -0.01
CA GLN A 3 14.20 7.68 0.44
C GLN A 3 13.27 8.02 -0.74
N SER A 4 12.02 7.56 -0.68
CA SER A 4 11.00 7.93 -1.65
C SER A 4 10.79 9.45 -1.75
N ASP A 5 10.75 9.99 -2.97
CA ASP A 5 10.51 11.41 -3.22
C ASP A 5 9.03 11.77 -3.03
N LEU A 6 8.72 12.44 -1.92
CA LEU A 6 7.35 12.84 -1.58
C LEU A 6 6.77 13.88 -2.55
N LEU A 7 7.60 14.72 -3.19
CA LEU A 7 7.11 15.68 -4.19
C LEU A 7 6.72 14.97 -5.48
N GLN A 8 7.45 13.92 -5.85
CA GLN A 8 7.07 13.07 -6.96
C GLN A 8 5.80 12.28 -6.61
N LEU A 9 5.75 11.66 -5.42
CA LEU A 9 4.59 10.91 -4.95
C LEU A 9 3.32 11.76 -4.98
N LYS A 10 3.41 12.99 -4.50
CA LYS A 10 2.28 13.92 -4.51
C LYS A 10 1.74 14.16 -5.92
N ARG A 11 2.62 14.53 -6.86
CA ARG A 11 2.22 14.88 -8.22
C ARG A 11 1.65 13.69 -9.00
N GLU A 12 2.27 12.53 -8.85
CA GLU A 12 1.93 11.34 -9.63
C GLU A 12 0.75 10.55 -9.05
N VAL A 13 0.57 10.59 -7.72
CA VAL A 13 -0.41 9.77 -7.02
C VAL A 13 -1.41 10.62 -6.26
N LEU A 14 -0.97 11.42 -5.28
CA LEU A 14 -1.88 12.04 -4.32
C LEU A 14 -2.80 13.11 -4.94
N ASP A 15 -2.28 13.89 -5.90
CA ASP A 15 -3.04 14.93 -6.61
C ASP A 15 -4.10 14.34 -7.56
N GLN A 16 -4.04 13.03 -7.85
CA GLN A 16 -5.00 12.32 -8.71
C GLN A 16 -6.23 11.79 -7.95
N GLY A 17 -6.22 11.92 -6.62
CA GLY A 17 -7.30 11.45 -5.74
C GLY A 17 -6.97 10.19 -4.95
N PRO A 18 -7.84 9.77 -4.02
CA PRO A 18 -7.56 8.64 -3.13
C PRO A 18 -7.42 7.30 -3.85
N GLU A 19 -8.22 7.05 -4.89
CA GLU A 19 -8.17 5.80 -5.64
C GLU A 19 -6.84 5.60 -6.37
N ALA A 20 -6.15 6.68 -6.76
CA ALA A 20 -4.84 6.60 -7.39
C ALA A 20 -3.77 5.99 -6.47
N ALA A 21 -3.98 6.08 -5.15
CA ALA A 21 -3.10 5.48 -4.14
C ALA A 21 -3.33 3.97 -3.93
N LEU A 22 -4.33 3.36 -4.58
CA LEU A 22 -4.54 1.91 -4.53
C LEU A 22 -3.39 1.18 -5.23
N PRO A 23 -2.90 0.04 -4.69
CA PRO A 23 -1.78 -0.70 -5.28
C PRO A 23 -1.95 -1.00 -6.77
N CYS A 24 -3.16 -1.34 -7.21
CA CYS A 24 -3.44 -1.63 -8.62
C CYS A 24 -3.33 -0.42 -9.55
N ASN A 25 -3.39 0.80 -9.02
CA ASN A 25 -3.26 2.05 -9.77
C ASN A 25 -1.85 2.65 -9.68
N LEU A 26 -0.99 2.14 -8.79
CA LEU A 26 0.40 2.57 -8.68
C LEU A 26 1.24 2.04 -9.84
N SER A 27 2.26 2.80 -10.24
CA SER A 27 3.26 2.31 -11.20
C SER A 27 4.14 1.23 -10.57
N ASP A 28 4.79 0.40 -11.40
CA ASP A 28 5.71 -0.63 -10.91
C ASP A 28 6.86 -0.04 -10.07
N ASN A 29 7.30 1.17 -10.43
CA ASN A 29 8.31 1.90 -9.66
C ASN A 29 7.81 2.23 -8.24
N TRP A 30 6.59 2.77 -8.12
CA TRP A 30 6.01 3.07 -6.80
C TRP A 30 5.75 1.82 -5.97
N LEU A 31 5.28 0.74 -6.59
CA LEU A 31 5.12 -0.54 -5.91
C LEU A 31 6.46 -1.06 -5.35
N GLY A 32 7.53 -1.02 -6.15
CA GLY A 32 8.85 -1.44 -5.71
C GLY A 32 9.43 -0.55 -4.59
N MET A 33 9.26 0.78 -4.70
CA MET A 33 9.72 1.73 -3.69
C MET A 33 8.99 1.54 -2.35
N LEU A 34 7.65 1.42 -2.38
CA LEU A 34 6.85 1.22 -1.18
C LEU A 34 7.09 -0.15 -0.54
N ALA A 35 7.23 -1.21 -1.33
CA ALA A 35 7.56 -2.54 -0.82
C ALA A 35 8.88 -2.51 -0.04
N ARG A 36 9.93 -1.96 -0.65
CA ARG A 36 11.24 -1.77 -0.02
C ARG A 36 11.13 -0.93 1.25
N ASP A 37 10.47 0.21 1.20
CA ASP A 37 10.38 1.15 2.33
C ASP A 37 9.65 0.52 3.54
N ILE A 38 8.64 -0.33 3.30
CA ILE A 38 7.95 -1.08 4.36
C ILE A 38 8.80 -2.25 4.87
N GLU A 39 9.54 -2.95 4.00
CA GLU A 39 10.44 -4.04 4.41
C GLU A 39 11.53 -3.56 5.38
N MET A 40 12.00 -2.31 5.25
CA MET A 40 12.96 -1.71 6.19
C MET A 40 12.47 -1.68 7.65
N LEU A 41 11.18 -1.80 7.93
CA LEU A 41 10.65 -1.94 9.30
C LEU A 41 11.08 -3.23 9.98
N GLN A 42 11.35 -4.27 9.20
CA GLN A 42 11.73 -5.58 9.72
C GLN A 42 13.23 -5.64 10.03
N GLU A 43 14.00 -4.63 9.63
CA GLU A 43 15.42 -4.54 9.93
C GLU A 43 15.67 -3.98 11.34
N GLU A 44 15.94 -4.86 12.29
CA GLU A 44 16.16 -4.51 13.71
C GLU A 44 17.30 -3.49 13.94
N THR A 45 18.22 -3.36 12.98
CA THR A 45 19.36 -2.41 13.07
C THR A 45 19.02 -1.02 12.55
N ASN A 46 17.85 -0.83 11.95
CA ASN A 46 17.49 0.45 11.33
C ASN A 46 16.76 1.37 12.32
N SER A 47 17.48 2.38 12.80
CA SER A 47 16.93 3.43 13.67
C SER A 47 16.30 4.59 12.88
N ASP A 48 16.47 4.60 11.56
CA ASP A 48 15.98 5.64 10.67
C ASP A 48 14.67 5.20 10.02
N HIS A 49 13.57 5.82 10.45
CA HIS A 49 12.23 5.55 9.95
C HIS A 49 11.76 6.57 8.90
N SER A 50 12.66 7.42 8.38
CA SER A 50 12.32 8.41 7.33
C SER A 50 11.75 7.77 6.06
N TYR A 51 12.15 6.53 5.75
CA TYR A 51 11.61 5.72 4.65
C TYR A 51 10.10 5.49 4.73
N LEU A 52 9.50 5.55 5.93
CA LEU A 52 8.06 5.35 6.10
C LEU A 52 7.21 6.53 5.64
N SER A 53 7.82 7.69 5.39
CA SER A 53 7.07 8.87 4.97
C SER A 53 6.16 8.62 3.77
N ALA A 54 6.62 7.90 2.75
CA ALA A 54 5.80 7.57 1.58
C ALA A 54 4.69 6.54 1.88
N PRO A 55 4.97 5.37 2.49
CA PRO A 55 3.93 4.44 2.94
C PRO A 55 2.87 5.08 3.85
N LEU A 56 3.28 5.90 4.82
CA LEU A 56 2.36 6.59 5.72
C LEU A 56 1.49 7.61 4.97
N THR A 57 2.05 8.32 4.00
CA THR A 57 1.29 9.26 3.17
C THR A 57 0.23 8.54 2.33
N ILE A 58 0.55 7.37 1.78
CA ILE A 58 -0.42 6.51 1.08
C ILE A 58 -1.54 6.07 2.02
N ILE A 59 -1.20 5.64 3.24
CA ILE A 59 -2.18 5.20 4.23
C ILE A 59 -3.14 6.33 4.60
N VAL A 60 -2.61 7.53 4.87
CA VAL A 60 -3.42 8.71 5.20
C VAL A 60 -4.36 9.05 4.03
N GLN A 61 -3.85 9.08 2.81
CA GLN A 61 -4.65 9.37 1.61
C GLN A 61 -5.79 8.37 1.42
N LEU A 62 -5.50 7.06 1.53
CA LEU A 62 -6.50 6.00 1.41
C LEU A 62 -7.53 6.04 2.54
N SER A 63 -7.09 6.37 3.76
CA SER A 63 -7.98 6.50 4.92
C SER A 63 -8.95 7.67 4.74
N LEU A 64 -8.44 8.83 4.30
CA LEU A 64 -9.26 10.01 4.00
C LEU A 64 -10.28 9.76 2.88
N GLY A 65 -9.92 8.97 1.86
CA GLY A 65 -10.86 8.60 0.79
C GLY A 65 -11.94 7.60 1.20
N LYS A 66 -11.68 6.81 2.25
CA LYS A 66 -12.62 5.80 2.78
C LYS A 66 -13.74 6.42 3.60
N SER A 67 -13.39 7.41 4.40
CA SER A 67 -14.33 8.15 5.21
C SER A 67 -14.84 9.34 4.42
N GLY A 68 -16.13 9.30 4.02
CA GLY A 68 -16.88 10.56 3.84
C GLY A 68 -16.96 11.40 5.14
N GLN A 69 -16.32 10.94 6.22
CA GLN A 69 -16.19 11.61 7.50
C GLN A 69 -14.83 12.29 7.59
N SER A 70 -14.89 13.61 7.56
CA SER A 70 -13.85 14.49 8.08
C SER A 70 -13.56 14.09 9.54
N GLU A 71 -12.28 14.04 9.92
CA GLU A 71 -11.80 14.05 11.32
C GLU A 71 -11.79 12.72 12.12
N GLY A 72 -11.44 11.59 11.49
CA GLY A 72 -11.02 10.40 12.24
C GLY A 72 -9.55 10.46 12.65
N SER A 73 -9.23 10.44 13.95
CA SER A 73 -7.86 10.20 14.42
C SER A 73 -7.51 8.72 14.22
N ILE A 74 -6.45 8.43 13.48
CA ILE A 74 -5.91 7.06 13.35
C ILE A 74 -5.00 6.79 14.55
N SER A 75 -5.25 5.70 15.29
CA SER A 75 -4.36 5.28 16.39
C SER A 75 -3.02 4.74 15.85
N VAL A 76 -1.99 4.67 16.70
CA VAL A 76 -0.70 4.08 16.29
C VAL A 76 -0.85 2.59 15.98
N GLU A 77 -1.67 1.88 16.75
CA GLU A 77 -1.98 0.47 16.52
C GLU A 77 -2.70 0.27 15.17
N GLU A 78 -3.70 1.10 14.86
CA GLU A 78 -4.38 1.08 13.55
C GLU A 78 -3.41 1.37 12.40
N LEU A 79 -2.47 2.30 12.60
CA LEU A 79 -1.47 2.64 11.60
C LEU A 79 -0.52 1.48 11.32
N ILE A 80 -0.11 0.74 12.35
CA ILE A 80 0.71 -0.47 12.23
C ILE A 80 -0.06 -1.55 11.48
N GLU A 81 -1.34 -1.76 11.79
CA GLU A 81 -2.20 -2.70 11.05
C GLU A 81 -2.36 -2.28 9.58
N TYR A 82 -2.55 -0.99 9.31
CA TYR A 82 -2.68 -0.48 7.94
C TYR A 82 -1.39 -0.63 7.14
N LEU A 83 -0.22 -0.49 7.76
CA LEU A 83 1.06 -0.80 7.13
C LEU A 83 1.14 -2.28 6.73
N GLN A 84 0.72 -3.20 7.60
CA GLN A 84 0.69 -4.63 7.29
C GLN A 84 -0.27 -4.95 6.14
N TYR A 85 -1.49 -4.39 6.17
CA TYR A 85 -2.44 -4.57 5.06
C TYR A 85 -1.90 -4.02 3.74
N LEU A 86 -1.35 -2.81 3.77
CA LEU A 86 -0.76 -2.20 2.58
C LEU A 86 0.40 -3.04 2.02
N GLN A 87 1.26 -3.57 2.88
CA GLN A 87 2.37 -4.45 2.47
C GLN A 87 1.86 -5.68 1.73
N ILE A 88 0.87 -6.37 2.30
CA ILE A 88 0.28 -7.58 1.70
C ILE A 88 -0.28 -7.25 0.31
N GLU A 89 -1.03 -6.16 0.19
CA GLU A 89 -1.69 -5.78 -1.06
C GLU A 89 -0.70 -5.31 -2.14
N ILE A 90 0.40 -4.66 -1.74
CA ILE A 90 1.51 -4.34 -2.65
C ILE A 90 2.15 -5.63 -3.18
N VAL A 91 2.49 -6.58 -2.30
CA VAL A 91 3.12 -7.85 -2.69
C VAL A 91 2.18 -8.66 -3.61
N LEU A 92 0.89 -8.68 -3.30
CA LEU A 92 -0.13 -9.35 -4.12
C LEU A 92 -0.25 -8.69 -5.50
N GLU A 93 -0.23 -7.37 -5.59
CA GLU A 93 -0.29 -6.66 -6.87
C GLU A 93 0.98 -6.90 -7.69
N ILE A 94 2.17 -6.88 -7.07
CA ILE A 94 3.43 -7.23 -7.72
C ILE A 94 3.35 -8.66 -8.27
N ALA A 95 2.88 -9.62 -7.48
CA ALA A 95 2.71 -11.01 -7.92
C ALA A 95 1.71 -11.12 -9.09
N ARG A 96 0.58 -10.40 -9.02
CA ARG A 96 -0.44 -10.35 -10.08
C ARG A 96 0.12 -9.82 -11.40
N ARG A 97 0.98 -8.80 -11.36
CA ARG A 97 1.61 -8.21 -12.57
C ARG A 97 2.68 -9.12 -13.19
N ASN A 98 3.34 -9.94 -12.37
CA ASN A 98 4.49 -10.75 -12.78
C ASN A 98 4.19 -12.25 -12.95
N SER A 99 2.96 -12.70 -12.68
CA SER A 99 2.58 -14.12 -12.72
C SER A 99 1.18 -14.31 -13.29
N ASP A 100 0.85 -15.53 -13.72
CA ASP A 100 -0.49 -15.93 -14.19
C ASP A 100 -1.50 -16.17 -13.03
N ILE A 101 -1.32 -15.49 -11.90
CA ILE A 101 -2.19 -15.65 -10.74
C ILE A 101 -3.30 -14.60 -10.81
N ASN A 102 -4.54 -15.07 -10.89
CA ASN A 102 -5.70 -14.19 -10.83
C ASN A 102 -5.99 -13.76 -9.38
N ILE A 103 -5.40 -12.63 -8.97
CA ILE A 103 -5.68 -11.98 -7.68
C ILE A 103 -6.62 -10.80 -7.92
N VAL A 104 -7.71 -10.74 -7.16
CA VAL A 104 -8.63 -9.59 -7.21
C VAL A 104 -7.97 -8.39 -6.50
N PRO A 105 -7.79 -7.24 -7.17
CA PRO A 105 -7.16 -6.08 -6.56
C PRO A 105 -7.90 -5.51 -5.34
N ALA A 106 -7.16 -4.76 -4.52
CA ALA A 106 -7.75 -3.87 -3.54
C ALA A 106 -8.61 -2.76 -4.13
N THR A 107 -9.73 -2.51 -3.47
CA THR A 107 -10.57 -1.33 -3.62
C THR A 107 -10.48 -0.49 -2.35
N MET A 108 -11.02 0.72 -2.37
CA MET A 108 -11.09 1.58 -1.16
C MET A 108 -11.74 0.82 0.02
N GLU A 109 -12.80 0.08 -0.29
CA GLU A 109 -13.29 -1.17 0.29
C GLU A 109 -12.71 -1.69 1.63
N THR A 110 -12.08 -2.84 1.80
CA THR A 110 -11.13 -3.73 1.12
C THR A 110 -9.62 -3.49 1.34
N ILE A 111 -9.03 -2.34 1.01
CA ILE A 111 -7.56 -2.13 1.14
C ILE A 111 -6.99 -2.29 2.57
N PHE A 112 -7.79 -2.01 3.60
CA PHE A 112 -7.41 -2.16 5.01
C PHE A 112 -8.23 -3.25 5.70
N THR A 113 -8.38 -4.39 5.05
CA THR A 113 -9.12 -5.53 5.61
C THR A 113 -8.33 -6.80 5.40
N ASN A 114 -8.49 -7.76 6.32
CA ASN A 114 -7.92 -9.09 6.15
C ASN A 114 -8.71 -9.88 5.11
N ARG A 115 -8.50 -9.56 3.83
CA ARG A 115 -8.94 -10.38 2.72
C ARG A 115 -7.99 -11.54 2.63
N GLY A 116 -8.19 -12.54 3.48
CA GLY A 116 -7.44 -13.78 3.45
C GLY A 116 -7.34 -14.22 2.00
N ALA A 117 -6.13 -14.17 1.43
CA ALA A 117 -5.85 -14.23 0.01
C ALA A 117 -6.80 -15.23 -0.66
N MET A 118 -7.89 -14.74 -1.26
CA MET A 118 -8.86 -15.61 -1.93
C MET A 118 -8.21 -16.00 -3.26
N ARG A 119 -7.26 -16.92 -3.15
CA ARG A 119 -6.60 -17.63 -4.23
C ARG A 119 -7.68 -18.46 -4.90
N THR A 120 -8.33 -17.90 -5.92
CA THR A 120 -9.02 -18.75 -6.88
C THR A 120 -7.93 -19.46 -7.68
N PHE A 121 -7.48 -20.61 -7.20
CA PHE A 121 -6.81 -21.56 -8.06
C PHE A 121 -7.88 -22.04 -9.05
N THR A 122 -7.94 -21.41 -10.23
CA THR A 122 -8.58 -22.06 -11.36
C THR A 122 -7.67 -23.22 -11.74
N SER A 123 -7.92 -24.40 -11.17
CA SER A 123 -7.37 -25.65 -11.67
C SER A 123 -7.82 -25.79 -13.11
N GLY A 124 -6.94 -25.44 -14.03
CA GLY A 124 -7.13 -25.57 -15.47
C GLY A 124 -6.54 -26.88 -15.96
N GLN A 125 -7.45 -27.77 -16.37
CA GLN A 125 -7.30 -28.99 -17.20
C GLN A 125 -6.64 -30.22 -16.60
#